data_AF-E2CL60-F1
#
_entry.id   AF-E2CL60-F1
#
_cell.length_a   1.000
_cell.length_b   1.000
_cell.length_c   1.000
_cell.angle_alpha   90.00
_cell.angle_beta   90.00
_cell.angle_gamma   90.00
#
_symmetry.space_group_name_H-M   'P 1'
#
loop_
_entity.id
_entity.type
_entity.pdbx_description
1 polymer ?
#
loop_
_entity_poly.entity_id
_entity_poly.type
_entity_poly.pdbx_seq_one_letter_code
_entity_poly.pdbx_strand_id
1 'polypeptide(L)'
;MLIDPSEIVIGGSIGARPELLDRIRHFVPLCCSRPLEITKSRLGDHAALAGGASVALSRLHISLFAEGQRGAEIKVPPPAIENFKAVNS
;
A
#
# COMPACT_ATOMS: atom_id res chain seq x y z
N MET A 1 -4.37 -16.98 16.96
CA MET A 1 -4.59 -15.59 16.46
C MET A 1 -5.82 -15.60 15.54
N LEU A 2 -6.64 -14.54 15.49
CA LEU A 2 -7.92 -14.53 14.75
C LEU A 2 -7.76 -14.59 13.21
N ILE A 3 -6.71 -13.97 12.67
CA ILE A 3 -6.53 -13.76 11.22
C ILE A 3 -5.43 -14.61 10.59
N ASP A 4 -4.60 -15.27 11.40
CA ASP A 4 -3.48 -16.14 10.98
C ASP A 4 -2.79 -15.70 9.67
N PRO A 5 -2.14 -14.52 9.64
CA PRO A 5 -1.60 -13.96 8.40
C PRO A 5 -0.35 -14.72 7.94
N SER A 6 0.01 -14.61 6.66
CA SER A 6 1.32 -15.05 6.16
C SER A 6 2.40 -13.96 6.30
N GLU A 7 2.00 -12.69 6.38
CA GLU A 7 2.89 -11.54 6.52
C GLU A 7 2.21 -10.44 7.36
N ILE A 8 3.02 -9.73 8.14
CA ILE A 8 2.64 -8.49 8.80
C ILE A 8 3.49 -7.34 8.25
N VAL A 9 2.82 -6.36 7.64
CA VAL A 9 3.46 -5.11 7.19
C VAL A 9 3.16 -4.00 8.19
N ILE A 10 4.20 -3.43 8.78
CA ILE A 10 4.08 -2.31 9.71
C ILE A 10 4.16 -0.99 8.95
N GLY A 11 3.10 -0.19 9.02
CA GLY A 11 2.97 1.10 8.34
C GLY A 11 3.20 2.33 9.24
N GLY A 12 3.33 3.49 8.59
CA GLY A 12 3.41 4.81 9.25
C GLY A 12 4.77 5.12 9.88
N SER A 13 4.98 6.40 10.21
CA SER A 13 6.23 6.93 10.77
C SER A 13 6.56 6.39 12.17
N ILE A 14 5.53 6.00 12.93
CA ILE A 14 5.69 5.39 14.27
C ILE A 14 6.03 3.90 14.14
N GLY A 15 5.29 3.18 13.29
CA GLY A 15 5.53 1.77 12.98
C GLY A 15 6.92 1.51 12.36
N ALA A 16 7.49 2.55 11.74
CA ALA A 16 8.78 2.57 11.11
C ALA A 16 9.99 2.57 12.06
N ARG A 17 9.77 2.73 13.38
CA ARG A 17 10.83 2.84 14.38
C ARG A 17 11.47 1.47 14.67
N PRO A 18 12.81 1.37 14.67
CA PRO A 18 13.51 0.10 14.83
C PRO A 18 13.16 -0.59 16.16
N GLU A 19 13.04 0.16 17.25
CA GLU A 19 12.76 -0.38 18.59
C GLU A 19 11.39 -1.09 18.65
N LEU A 20 10.41 -0.56 17.91
CA LEU A 20 9.09 -1.17 17.82
C LEU A 20 9.12 -2.41 16.94
N LEU A 21 9.80 -2.34 15.79
CA LEU A 21 9.93 -3.46 14.87
C LEU A 21 10.65 -4.65 15.52
N ASP A 22 11.71 -4.40 16.29
CA ASP A 22 12.47 -5.44 17.00
C ASP A 22 11.63 -6.10 18.08
N ARG A 23 10.84 -5.32 18.84
CA ARG A 23 9.90 -5.88 19.82
C ARG A 23 8.83 -6.74 19.15
N ILE A 24 8.27 -6.28 18.04
CA ILE A 24 7.26 -7.04 17.29
C ILE A 24 7.86 -8.35 16.79
N ARG A 25 9.06 -8.30 16.20
CA ARG A 25 9.81 -9.50 15.75
C ARG A 25 10.13 -10.47 16.87
N HIS A 26 10.34 -9.98 18.08
CA HIS A 26 10.60 -10.83 19.24
C HIS A 26 9.31 -11.52 19.75
N PHE A 27 8.22 -10.76 19.92
CA PHE A 27 7.02 -11.27 20.59
C PHE A 27 6.02 -11.96 19.68
N VAL A 28 5.86 -11.52 18.42
CA VAL A 28 4.84 -12.08 17.53
C VAL A 28 5.06 -13.58 17.22
N PRO A 29 6.29 -14.06 16.97
CA PRO A 29 6.52 -15.49 16.76
C PRO A 29 6.11 -16.38 17.95
N LEU A 30 6.08 -15.84 19.17
CA LEU A 30 5.64 -16.58 20.36
C LEU A 30 4.13 -16.85 20.36
N CYS A 31 3.36 -16.08 19.59
CA CYS A 31 1.90 -16.18 19.48
C CYS A 31 1.44 -16.96 18.24
N CYS A 32 2.37 -17.32 17.35
CA CYS A 32 2.11 -17.89 16.04
C CYS A 32 2.73 -19.28 15.92
N SER A 33 1.98 -20.25 15.41
CA SER A 33 2.44 -21.64 15.26
C SER A 33 3.38 -21.86 14.07
N ARG A 34 3.56 -20.84 13.23
CA ARG A 34 4.26 -20.91 11.95
C ARG A 34 5.13 -19.67 11.73
N PRO A 35 6.22 -19.78 10.94
CA PRO A 35 7.08 -18.65 10.60
C PRO A 35 6.24 -17.53 9.98
N LEU A 36 6.46 -16.30 10.44
CA LEU A 36 5.72 -15.13 10.01
C LEU A 36 6.70 -14.05 9.57
N GLU A 37 6.52 -13.55 8.35
CA GLU A 37 7.30 -12.43 7.86
C GLU A 37 6.81 -11.12 8.45
N ILE A 38 7.73 -10.32 8.99
CA ILE A 38 7.42 -9.02 9.60
C ILE A 38 8.28 -7.95 8.92
N THR A 39 7.62 -7.16 8.08
CA THR A 39 8.24 -6.18 7.20
C THR A 39 7.77 -4.78 7.53
N LYS A 40 8.60 -3.78 7.20
CA LYS A 40 8.23 -2.37 7.27
C LYS A 40 7.69 -1.96 5.90
N SER A 41 6.62 -1.17 5.89
CA SER A 41 6.10 -0.61 4.65
C SER A 41 7.19 0.19 3.91
N ARG A 42 7.39 -0.12 2.63
CA ARG A 42 8.30 0.62 1.73
C ARG A 42 7.93 2.09 1.59
N LEU A 43 6.66 2.41 1.82
CA LEU A 43 6.12 3.76 1.65
C LEU A 43 6.48 4.68 2.83
N GLY A 44 6.78 4.10 3.99
CA GLY A 44 7.24 4.82 5.18
C GLY A 44 6.39 6.04 5.51
N ASP A 45 7.06 7.20 5.63
CA ASP A 45 6.43 8.47 5.99
C ASP A 45 5.49 9.03 4.90
N HIS A 46 5.61 8.54 3.67
CA HIS A 46 4.75 8.94 2.55
C HIS A 46 3.43 8.17 2.48
N ALA A 47 3.21 7.21 3.39
CA ALA A 47 2.02 6.36 3.35
C ALA A 47 0.71 7.16 3.42
N ALA A 48 0.67 8.22 4.22
CA ALA A 48 -0.52 9.08 4.34
C ALA A 48 -0.80 9.83 3.03
N LEU A 49 0.23 10.39 2.40
CA LEU A 49 0.11 11.15 1.16
C LEU A 49 -0.33 10.25 0.00
N ALA A 50 0.35 9.12 -0.18
CA ALA A 50 0.04 8.16 -1.23
C ALA A 50 -1.36 7.54 -1.04
N GLY A 51 -1.75 7.23 0.21
CA GLY A 51 -3.10 6.79 0.52
C GLY A 51 -4.16 7.85 0.20
N GLY A 52 -3.92 9.11 0.58
CA GLY A 52 -4.80 10.23 0.27
C GLY A 52 -4.97 10.47 -1.24
N ALA A 53 -3.87 10.44 -1.99
CA ALA A 53 -3.88 10.58 -3.44
C ALA A 53 -4.64 9.44 -4.12
N SER A 54 -4.44 8.20 -3.68
CA SER A 54 -5.17 7.03 -4.19
C SER A 54 -6.67 7.15 -3.94
N VAL A 55 -7.09 7.53 -2.72
CA VAL A 55 -8.51 7.72 -2.39
C VAL A 55 -9.12 8.84 -3.22
N ALA A 56 -8.45 9.98 -3.37
CA ALA A 56 -8.93 11.08 -4.20
C ALA A 56 -9.09 10.66 -5.67
N LEU A 57 -8.10 9.95 -6.22
CA LEU A 57 -8.16 9.44 -7.59
C LEU A 57 -9.29 8.42 -7.78
N SER A 58 -9.49 7.50 -6.83
CA SER A 58 -10.60 6.55 -6.88
C SER A 58 -11.96 7.27 -6.86
N ARG A 59 -12.11 8.32 -6.04
CA ARG A 59 -13.33 9.13 -6.01
C ARG A 59 -13.58 9.86 -7.32
N LEU A 60 -12.55 10.48 -7.90
CA LEU A 60 -12.64 11.12 -9.21
C LEU A 60 -13.02 10.11 -10.29
N HIS A 61 -12.39 8.93 -10.28
CA HIS A 61 -12.70 7.87 -11.24
C HIS A 61 -14.15 7.41 -11.12
N ILE A 62 -14.66 7.19 -9.91
CA ILE A 62 -16.06 6.82 -9.69
C ILE A 62 -16.99 7.94 -10.20
N SER A 63 -16.72 9.20 -9.84
CA SER A 63 -17.56 10.33 -10.26
C SER A 63 -17.58 10.52 -11.78
N LEU A 64 -16.45 10.35 -12.46
CA LEU A 64 -16.35 10.58 -13.91
C LEU A 64 -16.84 9.39 -14.73
N PHE A 65 -16.63 8.16 -14.25
CA PHE A 65 -16.82 6.94 -15.06
C PHE A 65 -17.90 6.00 -14.54
N ALA A 66 -18.19 5.97 -13.23
CA ALA A 66 -19.21 5.07 -12.66
C ALA A 66 -20.62 5.69 -12.64
N GLU A 67 -20.73 7.03 -12.60
CA GLU A 67 -22.03 7.73 -12.62
C GLU A 67 -22.57 7.99 -14.04
N GLY A 68 -21.84 7.55 -15.08
CA GLY A 68 -22.35 7.43 -16.45
C GLY A 68 -22.89 8.71 -17.08
N GLN A 69 -22.02 9.60 -17.55
CA GLN A 69 -22.42 10.65 -18.50
C GLN A 69 -22.81 10.00 -19.84
N ARG A 70 -24.11 9.99 -20.18
CA ARG A 70 -24.57 9.62 -21.53
C ARG A 70 -23.97 10.59 -22.55
N GLY A 71 -23.14 10.08 -23.46
CA GLY A 71 -22.67 10.80 -24.66
C GLY A 71 -21.28 11.42 -24.58
N ALA A 72 -20.51 11.20 -23.51
CA ALA A 72 -19.11 11.61 -23.48
C ALA A 72 -18.25 10.58 -24.22
N GLU A 73 -18.00 10.80 -25.52
CA GLU A 73 -16.98 10.05 -26.26
C GLU A 73 -15.59 10.48 -25.77
N ILE A 74 -14.84 9.55 -25.17
CA ILE A 74 -13.54 9.83 -24.55
C ILE A 74 -12.43 9.27 -25.44
N LYS A 75 -11.57 10.16 -25.96
CA LYS A 75 -10.25 9.80 -26.49
C LYS A 75 -9.25 9.71 -25.36
N VAL A 76 -8.96 8.49 -24.91
CA VAL A 76 -7.85 8.24 -23.97
C VAL A 76 -6.52 8.37 -24.73
N PRO A 77 -5.56 9.18 -24.25
CA PRO A 77 -4.20 9.14 -24.79
C PRO A 77 -3.57 7.78 -24.45
N PRO A 78 -2.77 7.20 -25.37
CA PRO A 78 -2.12 5.91 -25.13
C PRO A 78 -1.23 6.01 -23.87
N PRO A 79 -1.21 4.97 -23.02
CA PRO A 79 -0.41 4.99 -21.80
C PRO A 79 1.06 5.11 -22.17
N ALA A 80 1.71 6.21 -21.76
CA ALA A 80 3.15 6.37 -21.85
C ALA A 80 3.79 5.50 -20.75
N ILE A 81 3.91 4.19 -21.01
CA ILE A 81 4.70 3.27 -20.19
C ILE A 81 6.17 3.36 -20.64
N GLU A 82 6.75 4.54 -20.51
CA GLU A 82 8.20 4.71 -20.57
C GLU A 82 8.56 5.53 -19.34
N ASN A 83 9.13 4.87 -18.32
CA ASN A 83 10.05 5.42 -17.29
C ASN A 83 9.91 4.83 -15.88
N PHE A 84 9.15 3.76 -15.66
CA PHE A 84 9.34 2.95 -14.45
C PHE A 84 10.36 1.82 -14.69
N LYS A 85 11.62 2.20 -14.94
CA LYS A 85 12.74 1.26 -14.77
C LYS A 85 13.06 1.20 -13.28
N ALA A 86 12.55 0.17 -12.61
CA ALA A 86 13.17 -0.31 -11.39
C ALA A 86 14.56 -0.83 -11.76
N VAL A 87 15.58 0.02 -11.67
CA VAL A 87 16.98 -0.42 -11.67
C VAL A 87 17.26 -0.98 -10.28
N ASN A 88 17.24 -2.31 -10.19
CA ASN A 88 17.96 -3.08 -9.19
C ASN A 88 19.35 -3.37 -9.76
N SER A 89 20.40 -2.88 -9.10
CA SER A 89 21.69 -3.54 -8.82
C SER A 89 22.51 -2.61 -7.95
#